data_AF-A0A953XFI7-F1
#
_entry.id   AF-A0A953XFI7-F1
#
_cell.length_a   1.000
_cell.length_b   1.000
_cell.length_c   1.000
_cell.angle_alpha   90.00
_cell.angle_beta   90.00
_cell.angle_gamma   90.00
#
_symmetry.space_group_name_H-M   'P 1'
#
loop_
_entity.id
_entity.type
_entity.pdbx_description
1 polymer ?
#
loop_
_entity_poly.entity_id
_entity_poly.type
_entity_poly.pdbx_seq_one_letter_code
_entity_poly.pdbx_strand_id
1 'polypeptide(L)' 'DHDAKRLHLYHEIWTADGDSPSSTCEQMTMFFDLKARRSAPFPEHVAAAIDGIAGDHAALPRPARLGRSIGIRR' A
#
# COMPACT_ATOMS: atom_id res chain seq x y z
N ASP A 1 -1.67 -4.56 -2.53
CA ASP A 1 -1.37 -6.01 -2.50
C ASP A 1 -0.23 -6.26 -1.51
N HIS A 2 0.13 -7.51 -1.26
CA HIS A 2 1.23 -7.87 -0.36
C HIS A 2 1.86 -9.20 -0.73
N ASP A 3 3.06 -9.42 -0.21
CA ASP A 3 3.71 -10.73 -0.18
C ASP A 3 4.13 -11.08 1.25
N ALA A 4 4.97 -12.12 1.40
CA ALA A 4 5.43 -12.61 2.70
C ALA A 4 6.09 -11.53 3.59
N LYS A 5 6.57 -10.41 3.03
CA LYS A 5 7.28 -9.35 3.79
C LYS A 5 7.07 -7.93 3.30
N ARG A 6 6.41 -7.70 2.16
CA ARG A 6 6.20 -6.38 1.57
C ARG A 6 4.72 -6.02 1.52
N LEU A 7 4.42 -4.74 1.70
CA LEU A 7 3.11 -4.16 1.43
C LEU A 7 3.23 -3.17 0.28
N HIS A 8 2.31 -3.28 -0.67
CA HIS A 8 2.08 -2.27 -1.68
C HIS A 8 0.85 -1.46 -1.31
N LEU A 9 1.09 -0.25 -0.85
CA LEU A 9 0.09 0.65 -0.26
C LEU A 9 -0.24 1.79 -1.21
N TYR A 10 -1.50 2.20 -1.18
CA TYR A 10 -2.00 3.37 -1.87
C TYR A 10 -2.78 4.23 -0.89
N HIS A 11 -2.40 5.50 -0.79
CA HIS A 11 -3.00 6.47 0.11
C HIS A 11 -3.57 7.64 -0.70
N GLU A 12 -4.70 8.14 -0.23
CA GLU A 12 -5.33 9.35 -0.73
C GLU A 12 -5.60 10.31 0.42
N ILE A 13 -5.36 11.58 0.18
CA ILE A 13 -5.76 12.65 1.10
C ILE A 13 -6.93 13.38 0.43
N TRP A 14 -8.01 13.55 1.20
CA TRP A 14 -9.23 14.18 0.75
C TRP A 14 -9.48 15.46 1.55
N THR A 15 -9.92 16.51 0.87
CA THR A 15 -10.50 17.68 1.54
C THR A 15 -11.96 17.40 1.86
N ALA A 16 -12.49 17.99 2.93
CA ALA A 16 -13.85 17.73 3.40
C ALA A 16 -14.93 17.86 2.30
N ASP A 17 -14.80 18.87 1.44
CA ASP A 17 -15.78 19.19 0.40
C ASP A 17 -15.29 18.80 -1.01
N GLY A 18 -14.23 17.99 -1.12
CA GLY A 18 -13.60 17.67 -2.40
C GLY A 18 -14.16 16.40 -3.03
N ASP A 19 -14.59 16.50 -4.29
CA ASP A 19 -15.02 15.33 -5.07
C ASP A 19 -13.85 14.52 -5.66
N SER A 20 -12.61 14.93 -5.36
CA SER A 20 -11.41 14.22 -5.81
C SER A 20 -10.28 14.34 -4.78
N PRO A 21 -9.34 13.37 -4.72
CA PRO A 21 -8.26 13.41 -3.76
C PRO A 21 -7.32 14.58 -4.06
N SER A 22 -6.97 15.35 -3.02
CA SER A 22 -6.03 16.47 -3.10
C SER A 22 -4.59 16.00 -3.26
N SER A 23 -4.27 14.80 -2.78
CA SER A 23 -2.98 14.14 -2.97
C SER A 23 -3.13 12.64 -2.97
N THR A 24 -2.23 11.96 -3.68
CA THR A 24 -2.15 10.49 -3.72
C THR A 24 -0.71 10.04 -3.55
N CYS A 25 -0.50 8.94 -2.83
CA CYS A 25 0.82 8.36 -2.61
C CYS A 25 0.78 6.84 -2.78
N GLU A 26 1.60 6.32 -3.69
CA GLU A 26 1.84 4.89 -3.87
C GLU A 26 3.19 4.54 -3.25
N GLN A 27 3.22 3.55 -2.35
CA GLN A 27 4.40 3.22 -1.57
C GLN A 27 4.59 1.71 -1.45
N MET A 28 5.83 1.26 -1.63
CA MET A 28 6.26 -0.10 -1.29
C MET A 28 6.98 -0.08 0.06
N THR A 29 6.47 -0.82 1.04
CA THR A 29 7.12 -1.00 2.35
C THR A 29 7.53 -2.44 2.56
N MET A 30 8.47 -2.66 3.49
CA MET A 30 9.00 -3.99 3.77
C MET A 30 9.22 -4.16 5.27
N PHE A 31 8.83 -5.32 5.80
CA PHE A 31 9.14 -5.70 7.16
C PHE A 31 10.63 -5.94 7.35
N PHE A 32 11.16 -5.44 8.47
CA PHE A 32 12.56 -5.53 8.84
C PHE A 32 12.69 -6.08 10.25
N ASP A 33 13.36 -7.22 10.38
CA ASP A 33 13.68 -7.80 11.68
C ASP A 33 14.87 -7.04 12.28
N LEU A 34 14.63 -6.37 13.41
CA LEU A 34 15.64 -5.57 14.09
C LEU A 34 16.73 -6.42 14.77
N LYS A 35 16.42 -7.67 15.17
CA LYS A 35 17.40 -8.59 15.75
C LYS A 35 18.32 -9.15 14.67
N ALA A 36 17.73 -9.65 13.57
CA ALA A 36 18.49 -10.20 12.46
C ALA A 36 19.10 -9.11 11.54
N ARG A 37 18.72 -7.85 11.74
CA ARG A 37 19.13 -6.67 10.97
C ARG A 37 18.96 -6.84 9.45
N ARG A 38 17.85 -7.44 9.04
CA ARG A 38 17.53 -7.69 7.63
C ARG A 38 16.02 -7.78 7.41
N SER A 39 15.60 -7.75 6.14
CA SER A 39 14.21 -8.06 5.79
C SER A 39 13.87 -9.49 6.19
N ALA A 40 12.68 -9.71 6.74
CA ALA A 40 12.17 -11.02 7.12
C ALA A 40 10.69 -11.13 6.76
N PRO A 41 10.12 -12.34 6.72
CA PRO A 41 8.68 -12.50 6.65
C PRO A 41 7.96 -11.79 7.81
N PHE A 42 6.71 -11.40 7.59
CA PHE A 42 5.86 -10.92 8.68
C PHE A 42 5.71 -12.00 9.77
N PRO A 43 5.62 -11.62 11.06
CA PRO A 43 5.14 -12.52 12.08
C PRO A 43 3.74 -13.05 11.74
N GLU A 44 3.43 -14.30 12.09
CA GLU A 44 2.19 -14.97 11.67
C GLU A 44 0.91 -14.17 11.97
N HIS A 45 0.79 -13.62 13.18
CA HIS A 45 -0.36 -12.79 13.55
C HIS A 45 -0.49 -11.50 12.72
N VAL A 46 0.64 -10.92 12.26
CA VAL A 46 0.65 -9.74 11.39
C VAL A 46 0.26 -10.13 9.97
N ALA A 47 0.77 -11.25 9.47
CA ALA A 47 0.40 -11.78 8.16
C ALA A 47 -1.12 -12.05 8.09
N ALA A 48 -1.69 -12.70 9.12
CA ALA A 48 -3.12 -12.96 9.20
C ALA A 48 -3.96 -11.67 9.22
N ALA A 49 -3.50 -10.62 9.91
CA ALA A 49 -4.17 -9.32 9.91
C ALA A 49 -4.11 -8.64 8.53
N ILE A 50 -2.96 -8.70 7.86
CA ILE A 50 -2.79 -8.18 6.49
C ILE A 50 -3.69 -8.93 5.51
N ASP A 51 -3.76 -10.26 5.61
CA ASP A 51 -4.64 -11.10 4.78
C ASP A 51 -6.11 -10.72 4.95
N GLY A 52 -6.55 -10.46 6.18
CA GLY A 52 -7.91 -9.96 6.46
C GLY A 52 -8.20 -8.63 5.76
N ILE A 53 -7.33 -7.64 5.94
CA ILE A 53 -7.46 -6.32 5.28
C ILE A 53 -7.45 -6.44 3.76
N ALA A 54 -6.56 -7.29 3.21
CA ALA A 54 -6.48 -7.53 1.78
C ALA A 54 -7.77 -8.18 1.24
N GLY A 55 -8.37 -9.09 2.01
CA GLY A 55 -9.68 -9.69 1.71
C GLY A 55 -10.79 -8.64 1.64
N ASP A 56 -10.89 -7.77 2.64
CA ASP A 56 -11.88 -6.69 2.67
C ASP A 56 -11.71 -5.73 1.48
N HIS A 57 -10.46 -5.43 1.10
CA HIS A 57 -10.15 -4.55 -0.03
C HIS A 57 -10.28 -5.22 -1.40
N ALA A 58 -10.38 -6.54 -1.49
CA ALA A 58 -10.44 -7.25 -2.78
C ALA A 58 -11.66 -6.88 -3.63
N ALA A 59 -12.75 -6.46 -2.98
CA ALA A 59 -13.98 -6.00 -3.64
C ALA A 59 -13.93 -4.53 -4.09
N LEU A 60 -12.94 -3.75 -3.65
CA LEU A 60 -12.84 -2.33 -3.99
C LEU A 60 -12.32 -2.12 -5.42
N PRO A 61 -12.75 -1.05 -6.11
CA PRO A 61 -12.19 -0.72 -7.41
C PRO A 61 -10.72 -0.36 -7.28
N ARG A 62 -9.93 -0.73 -8.30
CA ARG A 62 -8.52 -0.36 -8.37
C ARG A 62 -8.39 1.17 -8.49
N PRO A 63 -7.52 1.83 -7.70
CA PRO A 63 -7.40 3.29 -7.74
C PRO A 63 -6.97 3.82 -9.11
N ALA A 64 -7.64 4.86 -9.60
CA ALA A 64 -7.45 5.39 -10.95
C ALA A 64 -6.06 6.00 -11.21
N ARG A 65 -5.34 6.45 -10.16
CA ARG A 65 -4.02 7.08 -10.27
C ARG A 65 -2.87 6.18 -9.81
N LEU A 66 -3.11 4.87 -9.69
CA LEU A 66 -2.06 3.89 -9.40
C LEU A 66 -1.07 3.79 -10.58
N GLY A 67 0.22 3.58 -10.30
CA GLY A 67 1.26 3.26 -11.28
C GLY A 67 1.66 4.42 -12.19
N ARG A 68 1.49 5.67 -11.75
CA ARG A 68 1.80 6.85 -12.58
C ARG A 68 3.31 7.05 -12.71
N SER A 69 3.76 7.26 -13.95
CA SER A 69 5.13 7.66 -14.25
C SER A 69 5.28 9.18 -14.32
N ILE A 70 6.43 9.68 -13.86
CA ILE A 70 6.80 11.08 -14.00
C ILE A 70 7.49 11.28 -15.36
N GLY A 71 7.07 12.30 -16.09
CA GLY A 71 7.70 12.68 -17.35
C GLY A 71 7.19 14.03 -17.86
N ILE A 72 8.06 14.75 -18.57
CA ILE A 72 7.69 15.98 -19.29
C ILE A 72 7.13 15.57 -20.65
N ARG A 73 5.86 15.90 -20.92
CA ARG A 73 5.27 15.72 -22.26
C ARG A 73 5.86 16.74 -23.22
N ARG A 74 6.28 16.27 -24.40
CA ARG A 74 6.71 17.09 -25.53
C ARG A 74 5.72 16.94 -26.67
#